data_AF-A0A3B0XX56-F1
#
_entry.id   AF-A0A3B0XX56-F1
#
_cell.length_a   1.000
_cell.length_b   1.000
_cell.length_c   1.000
_cell.angle_alpha   90.00
_cell.angle_beta   90.00
_cell.angle_gamma   90.00
#
_symmetry.space_group_name_H-M   'P 1'
#
loop_
_entity.id
_entity.type
_entity.pdbx_description
1 polymer ?
#
loop_
_entity_poly.entity_id
_entity_poly.type
_entity_poly.pdbx_seq_one_letter_code
_entity_poly.pdbx_strand_id
1 'polypeptide(L)'
;MSDQPQLHSSIVAMISLASGIASNHPAMGQCQLARLRKIGVAEHQIAAVIEIARHIRDEASEKLDFAFNEASGVNVKDKETDSSSNTTSNNTQADTSEEVCDCTPTPSGLSCC
;
A
#
# COMPACT_ATOMS: atom_id res chain seq x y z
N MET A 1 -16.94 27.63 -29.98
CA MET A 1 -16.31 26.35 -29.60
C MET A 1 -14.81 26.52 -29.72
N SER A 2 -14.02 26.13 -28.72
CA SER A 2 -12.57 26.26 -28.77
C SER A 2 -12.00 25.27 -29.80
N ASP A 3 -11.35 25.79 -30.84
CA ASP A 3 -10.68 25.06 -31.94
C ASP A 3 -9.38 24.37 -31.50
N GLN A 4 -9.30 23.92 -30.24
CA GLN A 4 -8.11 23.26 -29.71
C GLN A 4 -8.11 21.77 -30.05
N PRO A 5 -6.97 21.23 -30.52
CA PRO A 5 -6.85 19.81 -30.81
C PRO A 5 -7.05 19.02 -29.51
N GLN A 6 -8.04 18.13 -29.51
CA GLN A 6 -8.30 17.26 -28.37
C GLN A 6 -7.32 16.09 -28.36
N LEU A 7 -6.90 15.69 -27.15
CA LEU A 7 -6.15 14.46 -26.98
C LEU A 7 -6.97 13.26 -27.46
N HIS A 8 -6.29 12.31 -28.09
CA HIS A 8 -6.94 11.07 -28.49
C HIS A 8 -7.47 10.32 -27.27
N SER A 9 -8.66 9.72 -27.39
CA SER A 9 -9.38 9.09 -26.28
C SER A 9 -8.57 7.99 -25.57
N SER A 10 -7.71 7.26 -26.30
CA SER A 10 -6.82 6.26 -25.73
C SER A 10 -5.77 6.87 -24.79
N ILE A 11 -5.23 8.05 -25.13
CA ILE A 11 -4.24 8.76 -24.31
C ILE A 11 -4.90 9.21 -23.00
N VAL A 12 -6.08 9.81 -23.10
CA VAL A 12 -6.85 10.24 -21.91
C VAL A 12 -7.17 9.05 -21.00
N ALA A 13 -7.54 7.90 -21.58
CA ALA A 13 -7.82 6.69 -20.82
C ALA A 13 -6.57 6.10 -20.13
N MET A 14 -5.41 6.11 -20.81
CA MET A 14 -4.13 5.67 -20.23
C MET A 14 -3.69 6.58 -19.08
N ILE A 15 -3.78 7.90 -19.26
CA ILE A 15 -3.47 8.87 -18.20
C ILE A 15 -4.40 8.68 -17.00
N SER A 16 -5.70 8.50 -17.25
CA SER A 16 -6.68 8.27 -16.19
C SER A 16 -6.39 6.99 -15.38
N LEU A 17 -5.94 5.91 -16.05
CA LEU A 17 -5.49 4.69 -15.39
C LEU A 17 -4.25 4.97 -14.53
N ALA A 18 -3.24 5.64 -15.10
CA ALA A 18 -2.00 5.96 -14.41
C ALA A 18 -2.26 6.78 -13.14
N SER A 19 -3.05 7.85 -13.25
CA SER A 19 -3.41 8.71 -12.12
C SER A 19 -4.17 7.96 -11.03
N GLY A 20 -5.08 7.07 -11.40
CA GLY A 20 -5.82 6.24 -10.43
C GLY A 20 -4.91 5.30 -9.63
N ILE A 21 -3.91 4.69 -10.29
CA ILE A 21 -2.91 3.84 -9.63
C ILE A 21 -1.96 4.69 -8.77
N ALA A 22 -1.42 5.77 -9.32
CA ALA A 22 -0.44 6.64 -8.67
C ALA A 22 -1.00 7.31 -7.40
N SER A 23 -2.29 7.66 -7.41
CA SER A 23 -2.98 8.25 -6.24
C SER A 23 -3.45 7.23 -5.20
N ASN A 24 -3.20 5.94 -5.42
CA ASN A 24 -3.74 4.85 -4.60
C ASN A 24 -5.28 4.90 -4.45
N HIS A 25 -6.00 5.28 -5.52
CA HIS A 25 -7.45 5.42 -5.47
C HIS A 25 -8.12 4.04 -5.24
N PRO A 26 -9.15 3.92 -4.37
CA PRO A 26 -9.74 2.62 -3.98
C PRO A 26 -10.23 1.76 -5.14
N ALA A 27 -10.67 2.39 -6.24
CA ALA A 27 -11.14 1.69 -7.43
C ALA A 27 -10.02 1.24 -8.41
N MET A 28 -8.76 1.66 -8.17
CA MET A 28 -7.52 1.33 -8.91
C MET A 28 -7.62 1.20 -10.44
N GLY A 29 -8.55 1.94 -11.07
CA GLY A 29 -8.69 1.92 -12.52
C GLY A 29 -9.07 0.57 -13.14
N GLN A 30 -9.58 -0.40 -12.37
CA GLN A 30 -9.85 -1.75 -12.90
C GLN A 30 -10.87 -1.74 -14.05
N CYS A 31 -11.86 -0.84 -13.97
CA CYS A 31 -12.81 -0.59 -15.06
C CYS A 31 -12.13 0.01 -16.30
N GLN A 32 -11.13 0.88 -16.12
CA GLN A 32 -10.35 1.46 -17.21
C GLN A 32 -9.51 0.41 -17.95
N LEU A 33 -8.97 -0.60 -17.27
CA LEU A 33 -8.22 -1.69 -17.92
C LEU A 33 -9.07 -2.40 -18.98
N ALA A 34 -10.29 -2.79 -18.62
CA ALA A 34 -11.21 -3.46 -19.54
C ALA A 34 -11.59 -2.55 -20.72
N ARG A 35 -11.72 -1.24 -20.48
CA ARG A 35 -11.99 -0.25 -21.53
C ARG A 35 -10.81 -0.12 -22.50
N LEU A 36 -9.57 -0.03 -22.00
CA LEU A 36 -8.35 0.09 -22.81
C LEU A 36 -8.17 -1.12 -23.75
N ARG A 37 -8.45 -2.32 -23.25
CA ARG A 37 -8.45 -3.55 -24.07
C ARG A 37 -9.51 -3.51 -25.16
N LYS A 38 -10.73 -3.05 -24.84
CA LYS A 38 -11.84 -2.94 -25.81
C LYS A 38 -11.55 -1.95 -26.93
N ILE A 39 -10.82 -0.88 -26.66
CA ILE A 39 -10.42 0.10 -27.69
C ILE A 39 -9.16 -0.32 -28.47
N GLY A 40 -8.61 -1.51 -28.20
CA GLY A 40 -7.49 -2.08 -28.96
C GLY A 40 -6.11 -1.53 -28.59
N VAL A 41 -5.94 -0.96 -27.40
CA VAL A 41 -4.59 -0.57 -26.93
C VAL A 41 -3.76 -1.83 -26.70
N ALA A 42 -2.53 -1.83 -27.21
CA ALA A 42 -1.64 -2.97 -27.11
C ALA A 42 -1.20 -3.21 -25.66
N GLU A 43 -1.12 -4.48 -25.23
CA GLU A 43 -0.88 -4.78 -23.81
C GLU A 43 0.46 -4.30 -23.29
N HIS A 44 1.50 -4.22 -24.14
CA HIS A 44 2.78 -3.65 -23.73
C HIS A 44 2.67 -2.16 -23.35
N GLN A 45 1.75 -1.41 -23.98
CA GLN A 45 1.52 -0.01 -23.64
C GLN A 45 0.79 0.11 -22.30
N ILE A 46 -0.22 -0.74 -22.06
CA ILE A 46 -0.93 -0.78 -20.78
C ILE A 46 0.02 -1.18 -19.65
N ALA A 47 0.88 -2.19 -19.88
CA ALA A 47 1.88 -2.63 -18.91
C ALA A 47 2.87 -1.51 -18.57
N ALA A 48 3.42 -0.80 -19.56
CA ALA A 48 4.33 0.32 -19.34
C ALA A 48 3.68 1.44 -18.50
N VAL A 49 2.42 1.77 -18.79
CA VAL A 49 1.67 2.78 -18.01
C VAL A 49 1.48 2.36 -16.57
N ILE A 50 1.17 1.09 -16.32
CA ILE A 50 1.02 0.53 -14.96
C ILE A 50 2.36 0.56 -14.21
N GLU A 51 3.45 0.20 -14.87
CA GLU A 51 4.81 0.21 -14.29
C GLU A 51 5.21 1.60 -13.84
N ILE A 52 5.06 2.60 -14.73
CA ILE A 52 5.35 4.01 -14.41
C ILE A 52 4.50 4.48 -13.22
N ALA A 53 3.20 4.18 -13.23
CA ALA A 53 2.30 4.62 -12.18
C ALA A 53 2.62 3.99 -10.81
N ARG A 54 3.01 2.70 -10.79
CA ARG A 54 3.46 2.02 -9.57
C ARG A 54 4.75 2.61 -9.04
N HIS A 55 5.73 2.84 -9.91
CA HIS A 55 7.00 3.46 -9.54
C HIS A 55 6.79 4.82 -8.86
N ILE A 56 5.96 5.69 -9.44
CA ILE A 56 5.65 7.01 -8.87
C ILE A 56 4.98 6.89 -7.50
N ARG A 57 4.01 5.99 -7.35
CA ARG A 57 3.31 5.77 -6.08
C ARG A 57 4.29 5.32 -5.01
N ASP A 58 5.11 4.33 -5.32
CA ASP A 58 5.99 3.69 -4.36
C ASP A 58 7.12 4.66 -3.93
N GLU A 59 7.68 5.44 -4.87
CA GLU A 59 8.64 6.52 -4.58
C GLU A 59 8.01 7.63 -3.71
N ALA A 60 6.76 8.01 -3.98
CA ALA A 60 6.05 9.01 -3.18
C ALA A 60 5.80 8.50 -1.75
N SER A 61 5.39 7.23 -1.60
CA SER A 61 5.21 6.59 -0.31
C SER A 61 6.52 6.55 0.49
N GLU A 62 7.62 6.13 -0.13
CA GLU A 62 8.94 6.09 0.53
C GLU A 62 9.38 7.47 1.05
N LYS A 63 9.22 8.52 0.25
CA LYS A 63 9.56 9.89 0.66
C LYS A 63 8.66 10.40 1.79
N LEU A 64 7.38 10.06 1.77
CA LEU A 64 6.45 10.42 2.85
C LEU A 64 6.81 9.70 4.14
N ASP A 65 7.09 8.40 4.07
CA ASP A 65 7.50 7.60 5.22
C ASP A 65 8.83 8.12 5.80
N PHE A 66 9.79 8.49 4.96
CA PHE A 66 11.03 9.14 5.38
C PHE A 66 10.75 10.44 6.17
N ALA A 67 9.88 11.31 5.64
CA ALA A 67 9.53 12.57 6.30
C ALA A 67 8.80 12.35 7.64
N PHE A 68 7.93 11.34 7.73
CA PHE A 68 7.27 10.99 8.99
C PHE A 68 8.24 10.39 10.01
N ASN A 69 9.18 9.57 9.58
CA ASN A 69 10.22 9.01 10.47
C ASN A 69 11.12 10.12 11.03
N GLU A 70 11.52 11.08 10.19
CA GLU A 70 12.27 12.27 10.61
C GLU A 70 11.48 13.10 11.63
N ALA A 71 10.19 13.38 11.35
CA ALA A 71 9.35 14.20 12.22
C ALA A 71 8.96 13.52 13.54
N SER A 72 8.81 12.19 13.54
CA SER A 72 8.43 11.42 14.73
C SER A 72 9.62 11.15 15.67
N GLY A 73 10.85 11.33 15.21
CA GLY A 73 12.06 10.99 15.96
C GLY A 73 12.26 9.48 16.15
N VAL A 74 11.42 8.66 15.53
CA VAL A 74 11.57 7.20 15.49
C VAL A 74 12.70 6.90 14.52
N ASN A 75 13.93 6.75 15.04
CA ASN A 75 15.00 6.11 14.28
C ASN A 75 14.61 4.66 14.09
N VAL A 76 13.99 4.33 12.95
CA VAL A 76 13.91 2.96 12.44
C VAL A 76 15.30 2.57 11.91
N LYS A 77 16.33 2.69 12.75
CA LYS A 77 17.54 1.89 12.62
C LYS A 77 17.24 0.61 13.38
N ASP A 78 17.54 -0.51 12.73
CA ASP A 78 17.52 -1.87 13.27
C ASP A 78 16.24 -2.67 12.97
N LYS A 79 16.22 -3.32 11.78
CA LYS A 79 16.11 -4.79 11.71
C LYS A 79 16.42 -5.35 10.32
N GLU A 80 17.67 -5.18 9.90
CA GLU A 80 18.31 -6.17 9.02
C GLU A 80 19.75 -6.38 9.49
N THR A 81 19.94 -7.36 10.38
CA THR A 81 21.06 -8.33 10.34
C THR A 81 20.91 -9.37 11.45
N ASP A 82 20.90 -10.62 11.02
CA ASP A 82 21.28 -11.86 11.72
C ASP A 82 20.72 -12.21 13.10
N SER A 83 19.92 -13.29 13.13
CA SER A 83 20.27 -14.46 13.94
C SER A 83 19.56 -15.70 13.43
N SER A 84 20.24 -16.39 12.51
CA SER A 84 20.33 -17.85 12.61
C SER A 84 20.98 -18.17 13.96
N SER A 85 20.17 -18.56 14.95
CA SER A 85 20.67 -19.21 16.16
C SER A 85 19.63 -20.18 16.70
N ASN A 86 19.92 -21.45 16.42
CA ASN A 86 19.63 -22.64 17.21
C ASN A 86 18.39 -22.68 18.11
N THR A 87 17.55 -23.67 17.79
CA THR A 87 17.00 -24.66 18.72
C THR A 87 17.55 -24.56 20.14
N THR A 88 16.69 -24.22 21.10
CA THR A 88 16.59 -24.88 22.41
C THR A 88 15.22 -24.57 22.99
N SER A 89 14.39 -25.61 23.07
CA SER A 89 13.25 -25.71 23.96
C SER A 89 13.60 -25.20 25.35
N ASN A 90 12.69 -24.49 26.01
CA ASN A 90 12.18 -24.92 27.31
C ASN A 90 10.92 -24.14 27.66
N ASN A 91 9.84 -24.91 27.66
CA ASN A 91 8.58 -24.67 28.31
C ASN A 91 8.83 -24.44 29.82
N THR A 92 8.45 -23.30 30.39
CA THR A 92 8.21 -23.20 31.84
C THR A 92 7.13 -22.15 32.12
N GLN A 93 6.04 -22.70 32.66
CA GLN A 93 4.85 -22.11 33.19
C GLN A 93 5.09 -21.67 34.65
N ALA A 94 4.68 -20.45 34.99
CA ALA A 94 4.40 -19.92 36.33
C ALA A 94 3.74 -18.55 36.10
N ASP A 95 2.43 -18.33 36.23
CA ASP A 95 1.58 -18.39 37.43
C ASP A 95 2.17 -17.61 38.62
N THR A 96 1.81 -16.33 38.74
CA THR A 96 1.27 -15.75 39.97
C THR A 96 0.77 -14.30 39.74
N SER A 97 -0.45 -14.06 40.22
CA SER A 97 -0.97 -12.85 40.88
C SER A 97 -1.27 -11.57 40.06
N GLU A 98 -2.58 -11.41 39.80
CA GLU A 98 -3.38 -10.20 40.10
C GLU A 98 -2.96 -8.88 39.44
N GLU A 99 -3.27 -8.73 38.15
CA GLU A 99 -3.69 -7.44 37.59
C GLU A 99 -5.20 -7.47 37.37
N VAL A 100 -5.92 -6.65 38.15
CA VAL A 100 -7.35 -6.41 37.98
C VAL A 100 -7.51 -5.55 36.72
N CYS A 101 -7.72 -6.19 35.56
CA CYS A 101 -8.11 -5.51 34.33
C CYS A 101 -9.57 -5.03 34.46
N ASP A 102 -9.73 -3.77 34.85
CA ASP A 102 -11.02 -3.06 34.93
C ASP A 102 -11.50 -2.63 33.52
N CYS A 103 -11.74 -3.62 32.66
CA CYS A 103 -12.21 -3.42 31.29
C CYS A 103 -13.55 -4.13 31.06
N THR A 104 -14.58 -3.37 30.71
CA THR A 104 -15.87 -3.91 30.27
C THR A 104 -15.73 -4.52 28.86
N PRO A 105 -16.35 -5.68 28.58
CA PRO A 105 -16.20 -6.36 27.30
C PRO A 105 -16.80 -5.53 26.15
N THR A 106 -16.08 -5.46 25.03
CA THR A 106 -16.62 -4.87 23.79
C THR A 106 -17.70 -5.78 23.21
N PRO A 107 -18.72 -5.24 22.49
CA PRO A 107 -19.88 -6.00 22.00
C PRO A 107 -19.54 -7.12 21.00
N SER A 108 -18.29 -7.22 20.56
CA SER A 108 -17.79 -8.18 19.58
C SER A 108 -17.22 -9.47 20.20
N GLY A 109 -17.25 -9.61 21.53
CA GLY A 109 -16.90 -10.87 22.21
C GLY A 109 -15.43 -11.29 22.15
N LEU A 110 -14.52 -10.40 21.77
CA LEU A 110 -13.07 -10.62 21.90
C LEU A 110 -12.60 -10.06 23.25
N SER A 111 -11.94 -10.90 24.05
CA SER A 111 -11.37 -10.47 25.33
C SER A 111 -10.14 -9.60 25.09
N CYS A 112 -10.07 -8.44 25.75
CA CYS A 112 -8.86 -7.62 25.79
C CYS A 112 -7.84 -8.26 26.74
N CYS A 113 -7.04 -9.18 26.22
CA CYS A 113 -5.74 -9.62 26.76
C CYS A 113 -4.85 -9.98 25.56
#